data_AF-A0A1M6RKH8-F1
#
_entry.id   AF-A0A1M6RKH8-F1
#
_cell.length_a   1.000
_cell.length_b   1.000
_cell.length_c   1.000
_cell.angle_alpha   90.00
_cell.angle_beta   90.00
_cell.angle_gamma   90.00
#
_symmetry.space_group_name_H-M   'P 1'
#
loop_
_entity.id
_entity.type
_entity.pdbx_description
1 polymer ?
#
loop_
_entity_poly.entity_id
_entity_poly.type
_entity_poly.pdbx_seq_one_letter_code
_entity_poly.pdbx_strand_id
1 'polypeptide(L)'
;MLATDDNVNTETSEHFSEWHQYVLEQTCSIMSEASMSNESELDQVRGYTIHAWSQGLPCEPLEVLLRLQEPDSSQLEAIMEHTSSMIAQAFSANMLPAPFASTMMTPTSFYEKHEAAYQMAKSFKCPILYNEDADVLGLGSVNPVTATVFGQAMHAYISETQGIRPFISCVRLNYDSWVALCERHFTR
;
A
#
# COMPACT_ATOMS: atom_id res chain seq x y z
N MET A 1 39.85 -32.12 -18.01
CA MET A 1 38.87 -32.06 -19.11
C MET A 1 37.50 -32.21 -18.46
N LEU A 2 36.74 -31.11 -18.42
CA LEU A 2 35.26 -31.00 -18.45
C LEU A 2 34.45 -31.80 -17.40
N ALA A 3 33.53 -31.25 -16.62
CA ALA A 3 32.98 -29.90 -16.54
C ALA A 3 32.36 -29.75 -15.13
N THR A 4 32.54 -28.57 -14.56
CA THR A 4 31.77 -27.98 -13.47
C THR A 4 30.40 -27.59 -13.98
N ASP A 5 29.33 -28.03 -13.32
CA ASP A 5 28.00 -27.41 -13.39
C ASP A 5 27.37 -27.41 -11.98
N ASP A 6 28.04 -26.71 -11.06
CA ASP A 6 27.38 -26.11 -9.90
C ASP A 6 26.82 -24.77 -10.38
N ASN A 7 25.65 -24.80 -10.99
CA ASN A 7 24.91 -23.57 -11.30
C ASN A 7 23.41 -23.84 -11.36
N VAL A 8 22.78 -23.89 -10.18
CA VAL A 8 21.36 -23.61 -10.05
C VAL A 8 21.23 -22.42 -9.10
N ASN A 9 21.21 -21.26 -9.75
CA ASN A 9 20.71 -19.97 -9.30
C ASN A 9 20.18 -19.91 -7.86
N THR A 10 20.93 -19.22 -7.02
CA THR A 10 20.40 -18.38 -5.95
C THR A 10 19.47 -17.31 -6.53
N GLU A 11 18.22 -17.67 -6.81
CA GLU A 11 17.11 -16.70 -6.86
C GLU A 11 16.62 -16.51 -5.43
N THR A 12 17.37 -15.75 -4.64
CA THR A 12 16.75 -15.00 -3.54
C THR A 12 15.87 -13.94 -4.19
N SER A 13 14.63 -14.33 -4.47
CA SER A 13 13.56 -13.44 -4.95
C SER A 13 13.48 -12.23 -4.02
N GLU A 14 13.98 -11.09 -4.48
CA GLU A 14 13.72 -9.81 -3.83
C GLU A 14 12.22 -9.51 -3.98
N HIS A 15 11.42 -9.94 -3.01
CA HIS A 15 9.96 -9.75 -2.96
C HIS A 15 9.53 -8.27 -2.81
N PHE A 16 10.44 -7.33 -3.10
CA PHE A 16 10.32 -5.90 -2.88
C PHE A 16 10.58 -5.17 -4.20
N SER A 17 9.55 -4.52 -4.74
CA SER A 17 9.64 -3.77 -6.00
C SER A 17 10.10 -2.32 -5.79
N GLU A 18 10.51 -1.66 -6.88
CA GLU A 18 10.82 -0.21 -6.88
C GLU A 18 9.66 0.64 -6.34
N TRP A 19 8.42 0.21 -6.55
CA TRP A 19 7.22 0.88 -6.04
C TRP A 19 7.14 0.85 -4.51
N HIS A 20 7.64 -0.22 -3.87
CA HIS A 20 7.69 -0.31 -2.40
C HIS A 20 8.74 0.63 -1.84
N GLN A 21 9.92 0.72 -2.46
CA GLN A 21 10.92 1.72 -2.07
C GLN A 21 10.36 3.14 -2.23
N TYR A 22 9.69 3.39 -3.36
CA TYR A 22 9.14 4.70 -3.63
C TYR A 22 8.04 5.10 -2.64
N VAL A 23 7.09 4.21 -2.31
CA VAL A 23 6.05 4.53 -1.31
C VAL A 23 6.64 4.79 0.07
N LEU A 24 7.65 4.02 0.46
CA LEU A 24 8.27 4.13 1.77
C LEU A 24 8.99 5.47 1.90
N GLU A 25 9.83 5.82 0.93
CA GLU A 25 10.57 7.09 0.97
C GLU A 25 9.64 8.30 0.87
N GLN A 26 8.60 8.25 0.02
CA GLN A 26 7.62 9.32 -0.05
C GLN A 26 6.83 9.47 1.25
N THR A 27 6.43 8.36 1.87
CA THR A 27 5.73 8.39 3.15
C THR A 27 6.60 8.96 4.26
N CYS A 28 7.85 8.48 4.38
CA CYS A 28 8.80 8.98 5.38
C CYS A 28 9.16 10.46 5.16
N SER A 29 9.33 10.90 3.91
CA SER A 29 9.60 12.31 3.60
C SER A 29 8.47 13.21 4.09
N ILE A 30 7.22 12.84 3.81
CA ILE A 30 6.06 13.63 4.21
C ILE A 30 5.87 13.62 5.74
N MET A 31 6.09 12.49 6.39
CA MET A 31 6.06 12.41 7.86
C MET A 31 7.11 13.33 8.49
N SER A 32 8.31 13.40 7.92
CA SER A 32 9.38 14.30 8.36
C SER A 32 9.01 15.77 8.14
N GLU A 33 8.57 16.12 6.93
CA GLU A 33 8.18 17.49 6.55
C GLU A 33 6.99 18.01 7.38
N ALA A 34 6.03 17.14 7.68
CA ALA A 34 4.87 17.47 8.51
C ALA A 34 5.15 17.41 10.01
N SER A 35 6.40 17.18 10.43
CA SER A 35 6.83 17.09 11.84
C SER A 35 6.05 16.03 12.64
N MET A 36 5.69 14.92 12.00
CA MET A 36 4.97 13.79 12.61
C MET A 36 5.89 12.81 13.33
N SER A 37 7.16 12.80 12.95
CA SER A 37 8.16 11.85 13.45
C SER A 37 9.54 12.46 13.45
N ASN A 38 10.44 11.90 14.25
CA ASN A 38 11.87 12.19 14.19
C ASN A 38 12.63 11.12 13.37
N GLU A 39 13.87 11.41 13.00
CA GLU A 39 14.67 10.51 12.15
C GLU A 39 14.85 9.10 12.75
N SER A 40 15.00 8.99 14.07
CA SER A 40 15.15 7.69 14.73
C SER A 40 13.89 6.83 14.65
N GLU A 41 12.71 7.43 14.60
CA GLU A 41 11.44 6.72 14.36
C GLU A 41 11.32 6.34 12.89
N LEU A 42 11.67 7.24 11.97
CA LEU A 42 11.62 6.97 10.54
C LEU A 42 12.58 5.84 10.13
N ASP A 43 13.77 5.76 10.73
CA ASP A 43 14.69 4.65 10.52
C ASP A 43 14.12 3.31 11.01
N GLN A 44 13.38 3.31 12.11
CA GLN A 44 12.67 2.11 12.58
C GLN A 44 11.53 1.73 11.64
N VAL A 45 10.77 2.70 11.14
CA VAL A 45 9.70 2.48 10.14
C VAL A 45 10.31 1.87 8.88
N ARG A 46 11.39 2.45 8.34
CA ARG A 46 12.10 1.90 7.17
C ARG A 46 12.56 0.48 7.41
N GLY A 47 13.28 0.24 8.51
CA GLY A 47 13.82 -1.08 8.85
C GLY A 47 12.73 -2.15 8.96
N TYR A 48 11.64 -1.86 9.70
CA TYR A 48 10.53 -2.78 9.85
C TYR A 48 9.82 -3.05 8.52
N THR A 49 9.55 -1.99 7.75
CA THR A 49 8.78 -2.11 6.50
C THR A 49 9.55 -2.87 5.43
N ILE A 50 10.84 -2.55 5.24
CA ILE A 50 11.73 -3.29 4.32
C ILE A 50 11.81 -4.75 4.75
N HIS A 51 11.98 -5.01 6.05
CA HIS A 51 12.02 -6.38 6.55
C HIS A 51 10.72 -7.13 6.25
N ALA A 52 9.55 -6.55 6.55
CA ALA A 52 8.25 -7.18 6.29
C ALA A 52 8.08 -7.53 4.80
N TRP A 53 8.29 -6.57 3.91
CA TRP A 53 8.14 -6.81 2.46
C TRP A 53 9.18 -7.80 1.91
N SER A 54 10.41 -7.81 2.43
CA SER A 54 11.42 -8.82 2.03
C SER A 54 10.98 -10.25 2.34
N GLN A 55 10.09 -10.43 3.33
CA GLN A 55 9.51 -11.72 3.70
C GLN A 55 8.16 -11.98 3.00
N GLY A 56 7.75 -11.13 2.06
CA GLY A 56 6.44 -11.21 1.41
C GLY A 56 5.27 -10.91 2.35
N LEU A 57 5.51 -10.24 3.48
CA LEU A 57 4.47 -9.86 4.42
C LEU A 57 3.88 -8.49 4.05
N PRO A 58 2.54 -8.34 4.11
CA PRO A 58 1.88 -7.07 3.83
C PRO A 58 2.22 -6.04 4.92
N CYS A 59 2.51 -4.80 4.52
CA CYS A 59 2.92 -3.75 5.45
C CYS A 59 2.44 -2.37 4.97
N GLU A 60 2.11 -1.50 5.93
CA GLU A 60 1.78 -0.09 5.68
C GLU A 60 2.63 0.82 6.58
N PRO A 61 3.57 1.63 6.04
CA PRO A 61 4.48 2.45 6.83
C PRO A 61 3.82 3.39 7.85
N LEU A 62 2.65 3.97 7.55
CA LEU A 62 1.91 4.81 8.49
C LEU A 62 1.40 4.01 9.68
N GLU A 63 0.86 2.80 9.46
CA GLU A 63 0.45 1.94 10.57
C GLU A 63 1.65 1.57 11.44
N VAL A 64 2.81 1.29 10.84
CA VAL A 64 4.06 0.99 11.56
C VAL A 64 4.44 2.15 12.47
N LEU A 65 4.48 3.37 11.95
CA LEU A 65 4.80 4.55 12.75
C LEU A 65 3.85 4.69 13.94
N LEU A 66 2.55 4.65 13.69
CA LEU A 66 1.56 4.90 14.73
C LEU A 66 1.60 3.82 15.82
N ARG A 67 1.90 2.57 15.47
CA ARG A 67 2.09 1.50 16.46
C ARG A 67 3.39 1.62 17.24
N LEU A 68 4.43 2.25 16.68
CA LEU A 68 5.66 2.57 17.41
C LEU A 68 5.42 3.70 18.43
N GLN A 69 4.64 4.71 18.07
CA GLN A 69 4.34 5.86 18.92
C GLN A 69 3.27 5.54 19.98
N GLU A 70 2.26 4.76 19.62
CA GLU A 70 1.10 4.45 20.45
C GLU A 70 0.84 2.93 20.46
N PRO A 71 1.56 2.19 21.31
CA PRO A 71 1.41 0.73 21.40
C PRO A 71 0.02 0.30 21.90
N ASP A 72 -0.66 1.17 22.66
CA ASP A 72 -1.99 0.92 23.21
C ASP A 72 -3.09 1.27 22.20
N SER A 73 -3.76 0.24 21.67
CA SER A 73 -4.67 0.33 20.52
C SER A 73 -5.94 1.17 20.72
N SER A 74 -6.20 1.67 21.92
CA SER A 74 -7.49 2.32 22.27
C SER A 74 -7.73 3.65 21.54
N GLN A 75 -6.67 4.33 21.08
CA GLN A 75 -6.76 5.62 20.36
C GLN A 75 -6.30 5.54 18.91
N LEU A 76 -5.95 4.34 18.44
CA LEU A 76 -5.29 4.17 17.14
C LEU A 76 -6.16 4.67 15.97
N GLU A 77 -7.48 4.49 16.03
CA GLU A 77 -8.41 4.99 15.00
C GLU A 77 -8.36 6.53 14.89
N ALA A 78 -8.49 7.23 16.02
CA ALA A 78 -8.52 8.69 16.05
C ALA A 78 -7.18 9.29 15.62
N ILE A 79 -6.07 8.68 16.05
CA ILE A 79 -4.72 9.11 15.70
C ILE A 79 -4.45 8.83 14.22
N MET A 80 -4.85 7.66 13.71
CA MET A 80 -4.76 7.34 12.28
C MET A 80 -5.53 8.36 11.43
N GLU A 81 -6.77 8.68 11.80
CA GLU A 81 -7.59 9.65 11.07
C GLU A 81 -6.94 11.05 11.06
N HIS A 82 -6.40 11.49 12.20
CA HIS A 82 -5.71 12.77 12.32
C HIS A 82 -4.44 12.82 11.45
N THR A 83 -3.56 11.82 11.61
CA THR A 83 -2.27 11.77 10.89
C THR A 83 -2.49 11.59 9.39
N SER A 84 -3.41 10.70 8.99
CA SER A 84 -3.82 10.52 7.60
C SER A 84 -4.34 11.82 6.96
N SER A 85 -5.13 12.60 7.70
CA SER A 85 -5.62 13.91 7.25
C SER A 85 -4.51 14.95 7.12
N MET A 86 -3.53 14.95 8.02
CA MET A 86 -2.36 15.83 7.91
C MET A 86 -1.48 15.44 6.72
N ILE A 87 -1.27 14.14 6.47
CA ILE A 87 -0.56 13.65 5.26
C ILE A 87 -1.32 14.10 4.02
N ALA A 88 -2.65 13.97 3.97
CA ALA A 88 -3.46 14.41 2.83
C ALA A 88 -3.39 15.93 2.58
N GLN A 89 -3.08 16.73 3.60
CA GLN A 89 -2.90 18.18 3.45
C GLN A 89 -1.49 18.55 3.00
N ALA A 90 -0.48 17.83 3.51
CA ALA A 90 0.93 18.02 3.11
C ALA A 90 1.19 17.45 1.70
N PHE A 91 0.53 16.35 1.37
CA PHE A 91 0.57 15.72 0.07
C PHE A 91 -0.42 16.43 -0.86
N SER A 92 0.08 17.02 -1.94
CA SER A 92 -0.67 17.86 -2.90
C SER A 92 -2.00 17.31 -3.48
N ALA A 93 -2.35 16.06 -3.18
CA ALA A 93 -3.64 15.45 -3.45
C ALA A 93 -4.54 15.61 -2.22
N ASN A 94 -5.44 16.62 -2.22
CA ASN A 94 -6.55 16.72 -1.26
C ASN A 94 -7.46 15.48 -1.37
N MET A 95 -7.03 14.36 -0.80
CA MET A 95 -7.65 13.05 -0.96
C MET A 95 -8.86 12.95 -0.05
N LEU A 96 -10.04 12.79 -0.66
CA LEU A 96 -11.30 12.78 0.07
C LEU A 96 -11.49 11.47 0.84
N PRO A 97 -12.08 11.53 2.05
CA PRO A 97 -12.49 10.32 2.78
C PRO A 97 -13.67 9.64 2.09
N ALA A 98 -13.68 8.31 2.07
CA ALA A 98 -14.77 7.49 1.54
C ALA A 98 -15.40 6.63 2.66
N PRO A 99 -16.31 7.18 3.49
CA PRO A 99 -16.85 6.48 4.66
C PRO A 99 -17.72 5.26 4.31
N PHE A 100 -18.16 5.15 3.05
CA PHE A 100 -18.97 4.02 2.56
C PHE A 100 -18.13 2.89 1.95
N ALA A 101 -16.80 3.05 1.83
CA ALA A 101 -15.96 2.07 1.14
C ALA A 101 -15.99 0.67 1.77
N SER A 102 -16.19 0.57 3.09
CA SER A 102 -16.27 -0.71 3.81
C SER A 102 -17.45 -1.60 3.38
N THR A 103 -18.50 -1.04 2.77
CA THR A 103 -19.65 -1.81 2.29
C THR A 103 -19.51 -2.29 0.84
N MET A 104 -18.46 -1.86 0.14
CA MET A 104 -18.22 -2.27 -1.25
C MET A 104 -17.86 -3.76 -1.34
N MET A 105 -18.30 -4.42 -2.41
CA MET A 105 -17.95 -5.81 -2.65
C MET A 105 -16.48 -5.94 -3.04
N THR A 106 -15.84 -7.01 -2.58
CA THR A 106 -14.50 -7.38 -3.06
C THR A 106 -14.56 -7.63 -4.57
N PRO A 107 -13.67 -7.02 -5.38
CA PRO A 107 -13.63 -7.22 -6.83
C PRO A 107 -12.96 -8.56 -7.19
N THR A 108 -13.56 -9.66 -6.73
CA THR A 108 -13.04 -11.03 -6.79
C THR A 108 -12.66 -11.45 -8.22
N SER A 109 -13.54 -11.18 -9.19
CA SER A 109 -13.30 -11.52 -10.60
C SER A 109 -12.14 -10.75 -11.21
N PHE A 110 -11.89 -9.51 -10.75
CA PHE A 110 -10.73 -8.74 -11.17
C PHE A 110 -9.44 -9.37 -10.65
N TYR A 111 -9.40 -9.70 -9.34
CA TYR A 111 -8.24 -10.35 -8.74
C TYR A 111 -7.92 -11.70 -9.38
N GLU A 112 -8.93 -12.51 -9.72
CA GLU A 112 -8.74 -13.78 -10.42
C GLU A 112 -8.11 -13.62 -11.82
N LYS A 113 -8.48 -12.56 -12.55
CA LYS A 113 -7.90 -12.25 -13.86
C LYS A 113 -6.51 -11.61 -13.75
N HIS A 114 -6.25 -10.87 -12.68
CA HIS A 114 -5.05 -10.05 -12.49
C HIS A 114 -4.36 -10.38 -11.17
N GLU A 115 -3.84 -11.59 -11.05
CA GLU A 115 -3.21 -12.08 -9.82
C GLU A 115 -2.05 -11.19 -9.35
N ALA A 116 -1.23 -10.65 -10.26
CA ALA A 116 -0.16 -9.73 -9.91
C ALA A 116 -0.68 -8.43 -9.26
N ALA A 117 -1.83 -7.92 -9.71
CA ALA A 117 -2.47 -6.77 -9.09
C ALA A 117 -3.00 -7.09 -7.68
N TYR A 118 -3.53 -8.30 -7.48
CA TYR A 118 -3.93 -8.78 -6.15
C TYR A 118 -2.72 -8.85 -5.19
N GLN A 119 -1.62 -9.46 -5.62
CA GLN A 119 -0.40 -9.58 -4.80
C GLN A 119 0.17 -8.20 -4.45
N MET A 120 0.16 -7.27 -5.42
CA MET A 120 0.59 -5.90 -5.19
C MET A 120 -0.35 -5.18 -4.19
N ALA A 121 -1.66 -5.22 -4.42
CA ALA A 121 -2.66 -4.64 -3.51
C ALA A 121 -2.50 -5.15 -2.08
N LYS A 122 -2.28 -6.47 -1.92
CA LYS A 122 -2.03 -7.12 -0.64
C LYS A 122 -0.76 -6.59 0.02
N SER A 123 0.36 -6.55 -0.71
CA SER A 123 1.66 -6.11 -0.18
C SER A 123 1.62 -4.68 0.37
N PHE A 124 0.96 -3.77 -0.34
CA PHE A 124 0.76 -2.36 0.08
C PHE A 124 -0.37 -2.18 1.11
N LYS A 125 -1.12 -3.23 1.47
CA LYS A 125 -2.40 -3.12 2.20
C LYS A 125 -3.33 -2.07 1.58
N CYS A 126 -3.42 -2.02 0.25
CA CYS A 126 -4.22 -1.03 -0.48
C CYS A 126 -5.29 -1.73 -1.33
N PRO A 127 -6.50 -1.96 -0.79
CA PRO A 127 -7.57 -2.65 -1.51
C PRO A 127 -8.05 -1.88 -2.75
N ILE A 128 -8.32 -2.62 -3.83
CA ILE A 128 -9.17 -2.16 -4.94
C ILE A 128 -10.62 -2.22 -4.46
N LEU A 129 -11.26 -1.07 -4.35
CA LEU A 129 -12.61 -0.88 -3.80
C LEU A 129 -13.70 -1.19 -4.83
N TYR A 130 -13.47 -0.84 -6.08
CA TYR A 130 -14.37 -1.11 -7.19
C TYR A 130 -13.60 -1.15 -8.51
N ASN A 131 -14.17 -1.82 -9.52
CA ASN A 131 -13.61 -1.84 -10.86
C ASN A 131 -14.71 -1.93 -11.93
N GLU A 132 -14.45 -1.35 -13.09
CA GLU A 132 -15.16 -1.65 -14.35
C GLU A 132 -14.11 -2.27 -15.29
N ASP A 133 -14.11 -3.60 -15.35
CA ASP A 133 -13.02 -4.41 -15.91
C ASP A 133 -11.64 -3.89 -15.50
N ALA A 134 -10.76 -3.55 -16.45
CA ALA A 134 -9.48 -2.89 -16.20
C ALA A 134 -9.48 -1.40 -16.59
N ASP A 135 -10.58 -0.87 -17.10
CA ASP A 135 -10.68 0.52 -17.58
C ASP A 135 -10.84 1.53 -16.45
N VAL A 136 -11.52 1.14 -15.37
CA VAL A 136 -11.78 2.01 -14.22
C VAL A 136 -11.48 1.28 -12.93
N LEU A 137 -10.68 1.89 -12.06
CA LEU A 137 -10.35 1.36 -10.73
C LEU A 137 -10.57 2.42 -9.65
N GLY A 138 -11.10 2.00 -8.51
CA GLY A 138 -11.09 2.77 -7.27
C GLY A 138 -10.20 2.11 -6.24
N LEU A 139 -9.27 2.85 -5.65
CA LEU A 139 -8.29 2.35 -4.68
C LEU A 139 -8.45 3.09 -3.34
N GLY A 140 -8.19 2.40 -2.23
CA GLY A 140 -8.31 2.98 -0.90
C GLY A 140 -7.15 2.63 0.03
N SER A 141 -6.69 3.60 0.81
CA SER A 141 -5.73 3.37 1.91
C SER A 141 -5.95 4.37 3.04
N VAL A 142 -5.47 4.03 4.24
CA VAL A 142 -5.30 4.99 5.35
C VAL A 142 -4.15 5.96 5.09
N ASN A 143 -3.20 5.60 4.21
CA ASN A 143 -2.10 6.48 3.85
C ASN A 143 -2.33 7.03 2.43
N PRO A 144 -2.56 8.35 2.28
CA PRO A 144 -2.74 8.99 0.97
C PRO A 144 -1.58 8.75 0.00
N VAL A 145 -0.34 8.67 0.51
CA VAL A 145 0.84 8.35 -0.31
C VAL A 145 0.72 6.94 -0.86
N THR A 146 0.39 5.96 -0.02
CA THR A 146 0.20 4.57 -0.44
C THR A 146 -0.87 4.43 -1.50
N ALA A 147 -2.03 5.07 -1.32
CA ALA A 147 -3.09 5.03 -2.33
C ALA A 147 -2.62 5.62 -3.68
N THR A 148 -1.93 6.76 -3.67
CA THR A 148 -1.46 7.40 -4.90
C THR A 148 -0.33 6.64 -5.60
N VAL A 149 0.67 6.18 -4.85
CA VAL A 149 1.79 5.40 -5.42
C VAL A 149 1.28 4.06 -5.95
N PHE A 150 0.40 3.38 -5.21
CA PHE A 150 -0.23 2.16 -5.71
C PHE A 150 -1.08 2.43 -6.96
N GLY A 151 -1.78 3.57 -7.04
CA GLY A 151 -2.47 3.99 -8.24
C GLY A 151 -1.55 4.15 -9.45
N GLN A 152 -0.36 4.72 -9.27
CA GLN A 152 0.65 4.82 -10.33
C GLN A 152 1.16 3.44 -10.75
N ALA A 153 1.45 2.56 -9.79
CA ALA A 153 1.89 1.20 -10.04
C ALA A 153 0.83 0.40 -10.81
N MET A 154 -0.44 0.51 -10.41
CA MET A 154 -1.57 -0.11 -11.11
C MET A 154 -1.77 0.45 -12.51
N HIS A 155 -1.62 1.77 -12.69
CA HIS A 155 -1.68 2.37 -14.01
C HIS A 155 -0.59 1.78 -14.93
N ALA A 156 0.66 1.71 -14.46
CA ALA A 156 1.77 1.13 -15.22
C ALA A 156 1.49 -0.34 -15.58
N TYR A 157 1.13 -1.15 -14.58
CA TYR A 157 0.82 -2.57 -14.77
C TYR A 157 -0.29 -2.82 -15.80
N ILE A 158 -1.42 -2.10 -15.71
CA ILE A 158 -2.52 -2.26 -16.65
C ILE A 158 -2.15 -1.75 -18.05
N SER A 159 -1.45 -0.61 -18.14
CA SER A 159 -0.97 -0.10 -19.43
C SER A 159 -0.03 -1.04 -20.14
N GLU A 160 0.86 -1.71 -19.41
CA GLU A 160 1.80 -2.67 -19.97
C GLU A 160 1.14 -3.99 -20.34
N THR A 161 0.24 -4.51 -19.50
CA THR A 161 -0.33 -5.86 -19.69
C THR A 161 -1.58 -5.90 -20.55
N GLN A 162 -2.36 -4.82 -20.60
CA GLN A 162 -3.63 -4.73 -21.32
C GLN A 162 -3.61 -3.74 -22.50
N GLY A 163 -2.59 -2.88 -22.59
CA GLY A 163 -2.49 -1.88 -23.65
C GLY A 163 -3.52 -0.74 -23.55
N ILE A 164 -4.11 -0.53 -22.36
CA ILE A 164 -5.10 0.52 -22.07
C ILE A 164 -4.59 1.50 -21.00
N ARG A 165 -5.21 2.68 -20.89
CA ARG A 165 -4.90 3.64 -19.83
C ARG A 165 -6.06 3.69 -18.84
N PRO A 166 -5.94 3.06 -17.67
CA PRO A 166 -7.05 3.01 -16.73
C PRO A 166 -7.31 4.39 -16.13
N PHE A 167 -8.58 4.71 -15.90
CA PHE A 167 -8.98 5.80 -15.01
C PHE A 167 -8.94 5.29 -13.56
N ILE A 168 -8.02 5.84 -12.76
CA ILE A 168 -7.83 5.41 -11.36
C ILE A 168 -8.21 6.54 -10.42
N SER A 169 -9.15 6.26 -9.51
CA SER A 169 -9.47 7.13 -8.38
C SER A 169 -8.83 6.58 -7.10
N CYS A 170 -8.35 7.48 -6.24
CA CYS A 170 -7.77 7.15 -4.95
C CYS A 170 -8.57 7.87 -3.86
N VAL A 171 -8.95 7.14 -2.81
CA VAL A 171 -9.68 7.69 -1.67
C VAL A 171 -9.01 7.33 -0.36
N ARG A 172 -9.24 8.17 0.64
CA ARG A 172 -8.77 7.96 2.00
C ARG A 172 -9.77 7.12 2.77
N LEU A 173 -9.28 6.13 3.52
CA LEU A 173 -10.10 5.27 4.37
C LEU A 173 -9.87 5.64 5.83
N ASN A 174 -10.91 5.51 6.65
CA ASN A 174 -10.73 5.45 8.10
C ASN A 174 -10.11 4.10 8.49
N TYR A 175 -9.51 4.05 9.67
CA TYR A 175 -8.74 2.90 10.13
C TYR A 175 -9.57 1.61 10.17
N ASP A 176 -10.75 1.64 10.80
CA ASP A 176 -11.60 0.47 10.95
C ASP A 176 -12.09 -0.09 9.61
N SER A 177 -12.50 0.79 8.68
CA SER A 177 -12.89 0.37 7.33
C SER A 177 -11.72 -0.24 6.58
N TRP A 178 -10.54 0.34 6.72
CA TRP A 178 -9.33 -0.16 6.06
C TRP A 178 -8.91 -1.53 6.58
N VAL A 179 -8.92 -1.75 7.90
CA VAL A 179 -8.64 -3.06 8.51
C VAL A 179 -9.64 -4.09 7.98
N ALA A 180 -10.96 -3.80 8.09
CA ALA A 180 -12.00 -4.71 7.63
C ALA A 180 -11.91 -5.01 6.12
N LEU A 181 -11.57 -4.01 5.30
CA LEU A 181 -11.34 -4.19 3.86
C LEU A 181 -10.12 -5.07 3.59
N CYS A 182 -9.00 -4.82 4.27
CA CYS A 182 -7.78 -5.62 4.09
C CYS A 182 -8.02 -7.08 4.47
N GLU A 183 -8.69 -7.34 5.60
CA GLU A 183 -9.07 -8.70 6.03
C GLU A 183 -9.98 -9.35 4.99
N ARG A 184 -11.02 -8.66 4.52
CA ARG A 184 -11.96 -9.21 3.54
C ARG A 184 -11.33 -9.44 2.18
N HIS A 185 -10.39 -8.59 1.75
CA HIS A 185 -9.80 -8.65 0.41
C HIS A 185 -8.67 -9.68 0.35
N PHE A 186 -7.86 -9.80 1.40
CA PHE A 186 -6.56 -10.48 1.34
C PHE A 186 -6.47 -11.80 2.12
N THR A 187 -7.63 -12.36 2.50
CA THR A 187 -7.76 -13.64 3.22
C THR A 187 -7.68 -14.89 2.34
N ARG A 188 -7.52 -14.74 1.02
CA ARG A 188 -7.27 -15.87 0.11
C ARG A 188 -5.94 -16.55 0.39
#